data_AF-A0A956GUV4-F1
#
_entry.id   AF-A0A956GUV4-F1
#
_cell.length_a   1.000
_cell.length_b   1.000
_cell.length_c   1.000
_cell.angle_alpha   90.00
_cell.angle_beta   90.00
_cell.angle_gamma   90.00
#
_symmetry.space_group_name_H-M   'P 1'
#
loop_
_entity.id
_entity.type
_entity.pdbx_description
1 polymer ?
#
loop_
_entity_poly.entity_id
_entity_poly.type
_entity_poly.pdbx_seq_one_letter_code
_entity_poly.pdbx_strand_id
1 'polypeptide(L)'
;MKRALWILLLAVAACSRGVERPARATYNDGVAALAAGDWDTAETKLLEARSEAGVDPELRWRAALDLGHAFAGHAEEVAKGDRPDLSQAIELYGRAAAWFQDAARLRPADRTAATDLEIVRLRQQALADQLAEGERALEAKLDKLIAGQRAVRDQARGLVEGAKAGGAANPAALAEGASALAVTERTLLADAGVVVDLAGLEIDGIGGKAEDQRSDEEKVRLVQLQNLDLWMQIARSALSDARRMLDEARVQDAYARTEDAVEGLKRAKEQLLDPIAVLRLIAGDQLEAAQQTAYLDAAAQDRKQIGGEPTPHVEVPAWLTVETLGNRQRDARSRLDELVARLKAAVEAGAKA
;
A
#
# COMPACT_ATOMS: atom_id res chain seq x y z
N MET A 1 69.92 71.96 -18.44
CA MET A 1 70.36 71.93 -17.02
C MET A 1 69.16 72.14 -16.12
N LYS A 2 68.97 71.24 -15.13
CA LYS A 2 68.05 71.28 -13.97
C LYS A 2 66.55 71.08 -14.29
N ARG A 3 65.75 70.29 -13.57
CA ARG A 3 65.89 69.14 -12.64
C ARG A 3 64.42 68.68 -12.41
N ALA A 4 64.26 67.42 -12.04
CA ALA A 4 63.00 66.70 -11.87
C ALA A 4 62.04 67.29 -10.81
N LEU A 5 60.74 67.00 -10.94
CA LEU A 5 59.92 66.58 -9.80
C LEU A 5 58.66 65.79 -10.26
N TRP A 6 58.64 64.52 -9.88
CA TRP A 6 57.45 63.66 -9.82
C TRP A 6 56.63 64.06 -8.58
N ILE A 7 55.31 64.23 -8.71
CA ILE A 7 54.36 63.93 -7.61
C ILE A 7 53.12 63.25 -8.21
N LEU A 8 52.98 61.99 -7.81
CA LEU A 8 51.80 61.17 -7.88
C LEU A 8 50.79 61.69 -6.85
N LEU A 9 49.52 61.91 -7.24
CA LEU A 9 48.44 62.03 -6.26
C LEU A 9 47.20 61.32 -6.81
N LEU A 10 47.02 60.09 -6.33
CA LEU A 10 45.75 59.39 -6.32
C LEU A 10 44.73 60.25 -5.56
N ALA A 11 43.63 60.60 -6.23
CA ALA A 11 42.39 60.95 -5.56
C ALA A 11 41.33 59.93 -5.96
N VAL A 12 41.08 59.01 -5.02
CA VAL A 12 39.95 58.09 -4.98
C VAL A 12 38.66 58.91 -4.98
N ALA A 13 37.95 58.91 -6.10
CA ALA A 13 36.53 59.22 -6.13
C ALA A 13 35.76 57.89 -6.19
N ALA A 14 35.77 57.18 -5.06
CA ALA A 14 34.82 56.10 -4.80
C ALA A 14 33.45 56.74 -4.56
N CYS A 15 32.77 57.12 -5.63
CA CYS A 15 31.34 57.36 -5.59
C CYS A 15 30.64 56.00 -5.60
N SER A 16 30.31 55.56 -4.39
CA SER A 16 29.29 54.58 -4.06
C SER A 16 28.01 54.81 -4.88
N ARG A 17 27.79 53.99 -5.90
CA ARG A 17 26.46 53.65 -6.41
C ARG A 17 26.24 52.19 -6.11
N GLY A 18 25.22 51.90 -5.31
CA GLY A 18 24.85 50.56 -4.88
C GLY A 18 24.57 49.67 -6.09
N VAL A 19 25.42 48.67 -6.29
CA VAL A 19 25.06 47.51 -7.09
C VAL A 19 24.30 46.60 -6.14
N GLU A 20 22.97 46.63 -6.20
CA GLU A 20 22.19 45.47 -5.75
C GLU A 20 22.79 44.26 -6.47
N ARG A 21 23.42 43.36 -5.71
CA ARG A 21 23.90 42.11 -6.30
C ARG A 21 22.65 41.34 -6.74
N PRO A 22 22.57 40.84 -7.98
CA PRO A 22 21.38 40.19 -8.53
C PRO A 22 20.80 39.12 -7.59
N ALA A 23 21.65 38.34 -6.92
CA ALA A 23 21.24 37.34 -5.93
C ALA A 23 20.38 37.88 -4.76
N ARG A 24 20.56 39.14 -4.32
CA ARG A 24 19.74 39.73 -3.25
C ARG A 24 18.36 40.15 -3.74
N ALA A 25 18.26 40.61 -4.99
CA ALA A 25 16.97 40.89 -5.60
C ALA A 25 16.18 39.58 -5.77
N THR A 26 16.81 38.54 -6.33
CA THR A 26 16.24 37.19 -6.44
C THR A 26 15.80 36.62 -5.09
N TYR A 27 16.60 36.83 -4.04
CA TYR A 27 16.23 36.44 -2.67
C TYR A 27 14.97 37.17 -2.18
N ASN A 28 14.89 38.48 -2.37
CA ASN A 28 13.72 39.26 -1.95
C ASN A 28 12.45 38.81 -2.69
N ASP A 29 12.56 38.51 -3.99
CA ASP A 29 11.45 37.94 -4.77
C ASP A 29 11.02 36.57 -4.22
N GLY A 30 11.98 35.73 -3.85
CA GLY A 30 11.71 34.43 -3.21
C GLY A 30 11.04 34.57 -1.84
N VAL A 31 11.46 35.53 -1.01
CA VAL A 31 10.83 35.83 0.28
C VAL A 31 9.40 36.37 0.08
N ALA A 32 9.17 37.19 -0.95
CA ALA A 32 7.83 37.68 -1.28
C ALA A 32 6.91 36.53 -1.71
N ALA A 33 7.39 35.60 -2.53
CA ALA A 33 6.66 34.39 -2.92
C ALA A 33 6.37 33.49 -1.71
N LEU A 34 7.37 33.29 -0.83
CA LEU A 34 7.20 32.53 0.40
C LEU A 34 6.10 33.12 1.29
N ALA A 35 6.08 34.45 1.45
CA ALA A 35 5.05 35.14 2.20
C ALA A 35 3.66 35.07 1.56
N ALA A 36 3.58 34.90 0.24
CA ALA A 36 2.34 34.73 -0.50
C ALA A 36 1.82 33.28 -0.51
N GLY A 37 2.60 32.32 0.00
CA GLY A 37 2.30 30.88 -0.12
C GLY A 37 2.48 30.34 -1.55
N ASP A 38 3.19 31.07 -2.42
CA ASP A 38 3.57 30.58 -3.75
C ASP A 38 4.83 29.72 -3.63
N TRP A 39 4.62 28.46 -3.24
CA TRP A 39 5.71 27.54 -2.87
C TRP A 39 6.67 27.28 -4.03
N ASP A 40 6.16 27.02 -5.23
CA ASP A 40 6.98 26.73 -6.42
C ASP A 40 7.91 27.91 -6.77
N THR A 41 7.37 29.13 -6.76
CA THR A 41 8.17 30.34 -7.02
C THR A 41 9.17 30.58 -5.88
N ALA A 42 8.77 30.40 -4.62
CA ALA A 42 9.64 30.56 -3.46
C ALA A 42 10.83 29.60 -3.51
N GLU A 43 10.58 28.30 -3.69
CA GLU A 43 11.61 27.26 -3.79
C GLU A 43 12.60 27.58 -4.91
N THR A 44 12.11 27.93 -6.09
CA THR A 44 12.94 28.24 -7.26
C THR A 44 13.82 29.46 -7.00
N LYS A 45 13.23 30.56 -6.54
CA LYS A 45 13.94 31.84 -6.37
C LYS A 45 14.92 31.81 -5.21
N LEU A 46 14.56 31.16 -4.11
CA LEU A 46 15.47 31.02 -2.97
C LEU A 46 16.63 30.08 -3.29
N LEU A 47 16.42 29.03 -4.10
CA LEU A 47 17.49 28.14 -4.57
C LEU A 47 18.46 28.85 -5.52
N GLU A 48 17.93 29.65 -6.45
CA GLU A 48 18.69 30.51 -7.35
C GLU A 48 19.54 31.50 -6.54
N ALA A 49 18.93 32.22 -5.61
CA ALA A 49 19.63 33.15 -4.71
C ALA A 49 20.71 32.45 -3.86
N ARG A 50 20.42 31.24 -3.34
CA ARG A 50 21.37 30.45 -2.55
C ARG A 50 22.59 30.02 -3.36
N SER A 51 22.40 29.77 -4.65
CA SER A 51 23.44 29.36 -5.60
C SER A 51 24.31 30.54 -6.04
N GLU A 52 23.71 31.71 -6.25
CA GLU A 52 24.39 32.94 -6.68
C GLU A 52 25.00 33.77 -5.54
N ALA A 53 24.72 33.44 -4.29
CA ALA A 53 25.19 34.21 -3.13
C ALA A 53 26.72 34.32 -3.00
N GLY A 54 27.49 33.49 -3.71
CA GLY A 54 28.95 33.55 -3.75
C GLY A 54 29.57 33.44 -2.36
N VAL A 55 30.34 34.45 -1.94
CA VAL A 55 30.98 34.51 -0.61
C VAL A 55 30.17 35.26 0.44
N ASP A 56 28.92 35.66 0.17
CA ASP A 56 28.05 36.35 1.14
C ASP A 56 27.47 35.34 2.16
N PRO A 57 28.00 35.27 3.41
CA PRO A 57 27.60 34.24 4.35
C PRO A 57 26.20 34.49 4.92
N GLU A 58 25.76 35.75 4.99
CA GLU A 58 24.42 36.10 5.48
C GLU A 58 23.37 35.63 4.47
N LEU A 59 23.57 35.95 3.19
CA LEU A 59 22.63 35.56 2.13
C LEU A 59 22.54 34.04 1.99
N ARG A 60 23.68 33.33 2.07
CA ARG A 60 23.68 31.85 2.03
C ARG A 60 22.90 31.23 3.18
N TRP A 61 23.07 31.77 4.38
CA TRP A 61 22.36 31.29 5.56
C TRP A 61 20.85 31.58 5.46
N ARG A 62 20.46 32.82 5.13
CA ARG A 62 19.05 33.20 4.98
C ARG A 62 18.33 32.41 3.91
N ALA A 63 18.92 32.30 2.71
CA ALA A 63 18.32 31.56 1.62
C ALA A 63 18.16 30.07 1.96
N ALA A 64 19.11 29.46 2.70
CA ALA A 64 18.96 28.08 3.17
C ALA A 64 17.85 27.94 4.23
N LEU A 65 17.75 28.88 5.16
CA LEU A 65 16.70 28.88 6.19
C LEU A 65 15.32 29.02 5.53
N ASP A 66 15.15 30.02 4.67
CA ASP A 66 13.89 30.30 4.00
C ASP A 66 13.50 29.20 2.99
N LEU A 67 14.48 28.53 2.36
CA LEU A 67 14.23 27.30 1.58
C LEU A 67 13.63 26.20 2.45
N GLY A 68 14.18 26.01 3.66
CA GLY A 68 13.63 25.07 4.62
C GLY A 68 12.17 25.37 4.95
N HIS A 69 11.85 26.66 5.18
CA HIS A 69 10.46 27.08 5.42
C HIS A 69 9.56 26.93 4.19
N ALA A 70 10.05 27.22 2.98
CA ALA A 70 9.31 27.03 1.74
C ALA A 70 8.88 25.56 1.55
N PHE A 71 9.83 24.63 1.64
CA PHE A 71 9.53 23.20 1.52
C PHE A 71 8.62 22.69 2.65
N ALA A 72 8.80 23.18 3.88
CA ALA A 72 7.95 22.79 4.99
C ALA A 72 6.50 23.32 4.83
N GLY A 73 6.34 24.54 4.32
CA GLY A 73 5.02 25.11 4.00
C GLY A 73 4.31 24.34 2.90
N HIS A 74 5.03 24.01 1.82
CA HIS A 74 4.54 23.18 0.72
C HIS A 74 4.13 21.79 1.21
N ALA A 75 4.97 21.14 2.04
CA ALA A 75 4.67 19.85 2.62
C ALA A 75 3.36 19.86 3.44
N GLU A 76 3.13 20.94 4.19
CA GLU A 76 1.92 21.09 5.00
C GLU A 76 0.66 21.28 4.15
N GLU A 77 0.77 22.00 3.02
CA GLU A 77 -0.33 22.17 2.06
C GLU A 77 -0.69 20.83 1.40
N VAL A 78 0.31 20.09 0.93
CA VAL A 78 0.14 18.76 0.34
C VAL A 78 -0.45 17.77 1.34
N ALA A 79 -0.02 17.82 2.60
CA ALA A 79 -0.53 16.93 3.66
C ALA A 79 -1.98 17.25 4.10
N LYS A 80 -2.49 18.46 3.83
CA LYS A 80 -3.81 18.93 4.31
C LYS A 80 -4.80 19.30 3.21
N GLY A 81 -4.39 19.22 1.95
CA GLY A 81 -5.26 19.54 0.81
C GLY A 81 -6.46 18.60 0.70
N ASP A 82 -7.35 18.89 -0.26
CA ASP A 82 -8.56 18.09 -0.51
C ASP A 82 -8.26 16.63 -0.86
N ARG A 83 -7.06 16.35 -1.37
CA ARG A 83 -6.53 15.00 -1.59
C ARG A 83 -5.10 14.93 -1.03
N PRO A 84 -4.94 14.55 0.25
CA PRO A 84 -3.62 14.49 0.86
C PRO A 84 -2.70 13.48 0.17
N ASP A 85 -1.50 13.90 -0.22
CA ASP A 85 -0.42 13.00 -0.63
C ASP A 85 0.65 12.95 0.46
N LEU A 86 0.47 12.01 1.40
CA LEU A 86 1.36 11.89 2.56
C LEU A 86 2.79 11.56 2.15
N SER A 87 2.98 10.79 1.09
CA SER A 87 4.31 10.42 0.59
C SER A 87 5.05 11.64 0.03
N GLN A 88 4.38 12.44 -0.80
CA GLN A 88 4.96 13.68 -1.31
C GLN A 88 5.25 14.67 -0.17
N ALA A 89 4.36 14.78 0.82
CA ALA A 89 4.61 15.62 2.00
C ALA A 89 5.85 15.15 2.80
N ILE A 90 6.04 13.83 2.98
CA ILE A 90 7.22 13.26 3.63
C ILE A 90 8.51 13.63 2.87
N GLU A 91 8.49 13.56 1.53
CA GLU A 91 9.63 13.94 0.69
C GLU A 91 9.96 15.44 0.82
N LEU A 92 8.94 16.30 0.75
CA LEU A 92 9.09 17.75 0.92
C LEU A 92 9.65 18.09 2.32
N TYR A 93 9.16 17.44 3.38
CA TYR A 93 9.75 17.56 4.71
C TYR A 93 11.21 17.06 4.77
N GLY A 94 11.56 16.01 4.01
CA GLY A 94 12.94 15.56 3.85
C GLY A 94 13.84 16.61 3.20
N ARG A 95 13.34 17.30 2.15
CA ARG A 95 14.04 18.43 1.52
C ARG A 95 14.19 19.61 2.48
N ALA A 96 13.13 19.95 3.22
CA ALA A 96 13.17 20.98 4.25
C ALA A 96 14.26 20.67 5.31
N ALA A 97 14.31 19.43 5.79
CA ALA A 97 15.30 18.98 6.76
C ALA A 97 16.74 19.14 6.25
N ALA A 98 16.99 18.82 4.97
CA ALA A 98 18.31 19.01 4.36
C ALA A 98 18.74 20.49 4.35
N TRP A 99 17.82 21.41 4.06
CA TRP A 99 18.10 22.85 4.06
C TRP A 99 18.28 23.44 5.46
N PHE A 100 17.46 23.04 6.43
CA PHE A 100 17.69 23.43 7.83
C PHE A 100 19.01 22.90 8.37
N GLN A 101 19.42 21.69 7.97
CA GLN A 101 20.74 21.17 8.32
C GLN A 101 21.88 22.00 7.71
N ASP A 102 21.75 22.47 6.45
CA ASP A 102 22.73 23.38 5.86
C ASP A 102 22.76 24.74 6.58
N ALA A 103 21.60 25.32 6.89
CA ALA A 103 21.50 26.57 7.64
C ALA A 103 22.13 26.46 9.05
N ALA A 104 21.87 25.37 9.77
CA ALA A 104 22.46 25.10 11.07
C ALA A 104 24.00 24.94 10.99
N ARG A 105 24.51 24.34 9.91
CA ARG A 105 25.96 24.24 9.67
C ARG A 105 26.61 25.60 9.40
N LEU A 106 25.93 26.49 8.67
CA LEU A 106 26.40 27.85 8.39
C LEU A 106 26.42 28.73 9.65
N ARG A 107 25.51 28.49 10.60
CA ARG A 107 25.45 29.21 11.89
C ARG A 107 25.20 28.27 13.08
N PRO A 108 26.23 27.58 13.57
CA PRO A 108 26.06 26.62 14.67
C PRO A 108 25.60 27.22 16.00
N ALA A 109 25.84 28.52 16.21
CA ALA A 109 25.42 29.22 17.43
C ALA A 109 23.96 29.70 17.36
N ASP A 110 23.36 29.76 16.17
CA ASP A 110 21.95 30.12 15.99
C ASP A 110 21.09 28.85 16.12
N ARG A 111 20.18 28.86 17.08
CA ARG A 111 19.32 27.72 17.35
C ARG A 111 18.10 27.63 16.45
N THR A 112 17.77 28.68 15.70
CA THR A 112 16.57 28.73 14.84
C THR A 112 16.52 27.54 13.88
N ALA A 113 17.57 27.37 13.05
CA ALA A 113 17.63 26.28 12.08
C ALA A 113 17.67 24.88 12.74
N ALA A 114 18.29 24.76 13.92
CA ALA A 114 18.33 23.49 14.65
C ALA A 114 16.94 23.11 15.21
N THR A 115 16.20 24.09 15.73
CA THR A 115 14.83 23.90 16.20
C THR A 115 13.89 23.56 15.05
N ASP A 116 13.98 24.28 13.93
CA ASP A 116 13.14 24.01 12.76
C ASP A 116 13.43 22.62 12.17
N LEU A 117 14.70 22.19 12.14
CA LEU A 117 15.10 20.83 11.76
C LEU A 117 14.43 19.75 12.62
N GLU A 118 14.36 19.96 13.93
CA GLU A 118 13.70 19.04 14.85
C GLU A 118 12.19 18.97 14.57
N ILE A 119 11.55 20.12 14.38
CA ILE A 119 10.12 20.21 14.06
C ILE A 119 9.80 19.46 12.77
N VAL A 120 10.54 19.69 11.68
CA VAL A 120 10.25 19.02 10.41
C VAL A 120 10.50 17.52 10.45
N ARG A 121 11.51 17.05 11.20
CA ARG A 121 11.75 15.61 11.38
C ARG A 121 10.63 14.94 12.18
N LEU A 122 10.12 15.60 13.21
CA LEU A 122 8.96 15.12 13.97
C LEU A 122 7.71 15.05 13.09
N ARG A 123 7.47 16.07 12.25
CA ARG A 123 6.38 16.08 11.28
C ARG A 123 6.51 14.95 10.25
N GLN A 124 7.70 14.79 9.68
CA GLN A 124 8.01 13.72 8.74
C GLN A 124 7.73 12.33 9.34
N GLN A 125 8.18 12.10 10.58
CA GLN A 125 7.92 10.84 11.29
C GLN A 125 6.43 10.61 11.53
N ALA A 126 5.69 11.63 11.98
CA ALA A 126 4.26 11.52 12.24
C ALA A 126 3.46 11.17 10.97
N LEU A 127 3.83 11.75 9.83
CA LEU A 127 3.22 11.40 8.53
C LEU A 127 3.57 9.99 8.08
N ALA A 128 4.81 9.55 8.29
CA ALA A 128 5.22 8.17 8.00
C ALA A 128 4.46 7.16 8.87
N ASP A 129 4.24 7.48 10.16
CA ASP A 129 3.45 6.66 11.06
C ASP A 129 1.98 6.60 10.62
N GLN A 130 1.40 7.73 10.19
CA GLN A 130 0.03 7.79 9.67
C GLN A 130 -0.14 6.99 8.37
N LEU A 131 0.84 7.06 7.46
CA LEU A 131 0.85 6.28 6.22
C LEU A 131 0.87 4.77 6.55
N ALA A 132 1.76 4.35 7.45
CA ALA A 132 1.86 2.97 7.90
C ALA A 132 0.61 2.47 8.65
N GLU A 133 -0.11 3.35 9.36
CA GLU A 133 -1.40 3.02 9.98
C GLU A 133 -2.49 2.78 8.92
N GLY A 134 -2.51 3.59 7.86
CA GLY A 134 -3.40 3.40 6.71
C GLY A 134 -3.20 2.05 6.02
N GLU A 135 -1.95 1.69 5.73
CA GLU A 135 -1.60 0.36 5.20
C GLU A 135 -2.08 -0.74 6.16
N ARG A 136 -1.74 -0.69 7.44
CA ARG A 136 -2.19 -1.71 8.41
C ARG A 136 -3.72 -1.83 8.48
N ALA A 137 -4.46 -0.76 8.23
CA ALA A 137 -5.92 -0.80 8.20
C ALA A 137 -6.46 -1.59 6.99
N LEU A 138 -5.85 -1.45 5.80
CA LEU A 138 -6.21 -2.22 4.61
C LEU A 138 -5.98 -3.72 4.85
N GLU A 139 -4.76 -4.09 5.24
CA GLU A 139 -4.33 -5.46 5.51
C GLU A 139 -5.20 -6.13 6.58
N ALA A 140 -5.48 -5.41 7.69
CA ALA A 140 -6.35 -5.91 8.76
C ALA A 140 -7.80 -6.10 8.33
N LYS A 141 -8.33 -5.21 7.47
CA LYS A 141 -9.69 -5.37 6.92
C LYS A 141 -9.78 -6.55 5.97
N LEU A 142 -8.77 -6.77 5.14
CA LEU A 142 -8.70 -7.93 4.26
C LEU A 142 -8.62 -9.23 5.06
N ASP A 143 -7.86 -9.26 6.16
CA ASP A 143 -7.81 -10.42 7.06
C ASP A 143 -9.16 -10.72 7.72
N LYS A 144 -9.86 -9.68 8.18
CA LYS A 144 -11.20 -9.83 8.74
C LYS A 144 -12.19 -10.35 7.68
N LEU A 145 -12.10 -9.85 6.45
CA LEU A 145 -12.92 -10.28 5.32
C LEU A 145 -12.68 -11.76 4.97
N ILE A 146 -11.41 -12.18 4.90
CA ILE A 146 -11.04 -13.59 4.69
C ILE A 146 -11.59 -14.48 5.80
N ALA A 147 -11.45 -14.07 7.06
CA ALA A 147 -11.96 -14.83 8.20
C ALA A 147 -13.49 -14.94 8.17
N GLY A 148 -14.19 -13.84 7.87
CA GLY A 148 -15.64 -13.81 7.70
C GLY A 148 -16.10 -14.75 6.58
N GLN A 149 -15.43 -14.73 5.43
CA GLN A 149 -15.80 -15.57 4.30
C GLN A 149 -15.53 -17.06 4.56
N ARG A 150 -14.44 -17.38 5.26
CA ARG A 150 -14.19 -18.77 5.71
C ARG A 150 -15.30 -19.26 6.64
N ALA A 151 -15.79 -18.41 7.54
CA ALA A 151 -16.90 -18.77 8.43
C ALA A 151 -18.19 -19.05 7.64
N VAL A 152 -18.52 -18.23 6.63
CA VAL A 152 -19.69 -18.47 5.76
C VAL A 152 -19.55 -19.78 5.00
N ARG A 153 -18.39 -20.02 4.38
CA ARG A 153 -18.07 -21.28 3.68
C ARG A 153 -18.22 -22.49 4.59
N ASP A 154 -17.71 -22.42 5.82
CA ASP A 154 -17.78 -23.52 6.78
C ASP A 154 -19.23 -23.76 7.27
N GLN A 155 -20.04 -22.72 7.41
CA GLN A 155 -21.47 -22.85 7.69
C GLN A 155 -22.25 -23.43 6.49
N ALA A 156 -21.90 -23.02 5.26
CA ALA A 156 -22.47 -23.57 4.03
C ALA A 156 -22.18 -25.08 3.90
N ARG A 157 -20.98 -25.54 4.29
CA ARG A 157 -20.67 -26.97 4.42
C ARG A 157 -21.64 -27.68 5.35
N GLY A 158 -21.96 -27.09 6.50
CA GLY A 158 -22.95 -27.65 7.43
C GLY A 158 -24.34 -27.82 6.81
N LEU A 159 -24.78 -26.85 6.00
CA LEU A 159 -26.04 -26.95 5.26
C LEU A 159 -25.99 -28.03 4.17
N VAL A 160 -24.85 -28.17 3.48
CA VAL A 160 -24.59 -29.27 2.51
C VAL A 160 -24.70 -30.64 3.19
N GLU A 161 -24.11 -30.82 4.38
CA GLU A 161 -24.21 -32.06 5.15
C GLU A 161 -25.66 -32.37 5.55
N GLY A 162 -26.36 -31.38 6.12
CA GLY A 162 -27.76 -31.51 6.53
C GLY A 162 -28.68 -31.89 5.37
N ALA A 163 -28.42 -31.34 4.17
CA ALA A 163 -29.18 -31.66 2.98
C ALA A 163 -29.04 -33.13 2.55
N LYS A 164 -27.86 -33.73 2.75
CA LYS A 164 -27.58 -35.13 2.39
C LYS A 164 -28.13 -36.10 3.42
N ALA A 165 -28.00 -35.79 4.72
CA ALA A 165 -28.53 -36.62 5.81
C ALA A 165 -30.06 -36.72 5.80
N GLY A 166 -30.76 -35.67 5.36
CA GLY A 166 -32.23 -35.64 5.27
C GLY A 166 -32.84 -36.38 4.08
N GLY A 167 -32.05 -36.96 3.18
CA GLY A 167 -32.52 -37.67 1.97
C GLY A 167 -33.18 -36.74 0.95
N ALA A 168 -32.40 -36.22 0.00
CA ALA A 168 -32.85 -35.28 -1.05
C ALA A 168 -33.77 -34.17 -0.50
N ALA A 169 -33.15 -33.29 0.28
CA ALA A 169 -33.74 -32.24 1.11
C ALA A 169 -34.93 -31.49 0.50
N ASN A 170 -35.98 -31.33 1.31
CA ASN A 170 -36.97 -30.28 1.17
C ASN A 170 -36.25 -28.91 1.16
N PRO A 171 -36.24 -28.15 0.05
CA PRO A 171 -35.57 -26.85 -0.02
C PRO A 171 -36.05 -25.87 1.07
N ALA A 172 -37.30 -26.01 1.52
CA ALA A 172 -37.84 -25.19 2.61
C ALA A 172 -37.10 -25.40 3.94
N ALA A 173 -36.54 -26.59 4.19
CA ALA A 173 -35.79 -26.88 5.42
C ALA A 173 -34.41 -26.22 5.44
N LEU A 174 -33.87 -25.84 4.28
CA LEU A 174 -32.57 -25.17 4.14
C LEU A 174 -32.72 -23.65 4.00
N ALA A 175 -33.91 -23.17 3.65
CA ALA A 175 -34.17 -21.78 3.28
C ALA A 175 -33.81 -20.77 4.38
N GLU A 176 -34.10 -21.08 5.65
CA GLU A 176 -33.77 -20.19 6.77
C GLU A 176 -32.26 -20.03 6.94
N GLY A 177 -31.53 -21.15 6.97
CA GLY A 177 -30.07 -21.13 7.07
C GLY A 177 -29.40 -20.48 5.88
N ALA A 178 -29.88 -20.77 4.66
CA ALA A 178 -29.36 -20.16 3.44
C ALA A 178 -29.61 -18.64 3.40
N SER A 179 -30.80 -18.19 3.79
CA SER A 179 -31.14 -16.75 3.90
C SER A 179 -30.26 -16.03 4.92
N ALA A 180 -29.99 -16.64 6.08
CA ALA A 180 -29.08 -16.08 7.07
C ALA A 180 -27.66 -15.90 6.50
N LEU A 181 -27.14 -16.90 5.78
CA LEU A 181 -25.84 -16.79 5.11
C LEU A 181 -25.85 -15.72 4.01
N ALA A 182 -26.93 -15.58 3.24
CA ALA A 182 -27.05 -14.55 2.21
C ALA A 182 -26.96 -13.13 2.80
N VAL A 183 -27.53 -12.91 4.00
CA VAL A 183 -27.39 -11.64 4.73
C VAL A 183 -25.93 -11.41 5.16
N THR A 184 -25.24 -12.45 5.63
CA THR A 184 -23.81 -12.35 5.95
C THR A 184 -22.98 -12.05 4.71
N GLU A 185 -23.19 -12.75 3.60
CA GLU A 185 -22.53 -12.51 2.31
C GLU A 185 -22.73 -11.07 1.82
N ARG A 186 -23.95 -10.51 1.98
CA ARG A 186 -24.20 -9.09 1.67
C ARG A 186 -23.33 -8.14 2.51
N THR A 187 -23.13 -8.47 3.78
CA THR A 187 -22.29 -7.68 4.69
C THR A 187 -20.82 -7.78 4.29
N LEU A 188 -20.34 -8.98 3.99
CA LEU A 188 -18.98 -9.21 3.49
C LEU A 188 -18.73 -8.54 2.14
N LEU A 189 -19.72 -8.49 1.25
CA LEU A 189 -19.62 -7.77 -0.01
C LEU A 189 -19.48 -6.25 0.19
N ALA A 190 -20.12 -5.69 1.22
CA ALA A 190 -19.93 -4.28 1.59
C ALA A 190 -18.53 -4.05 2.18
N ASP A 191 -18.07 -4.93 3.07
CA ASP A 191 -16.71 -4.88 3.62
C ASP A 191 -15.63 -5.01 2.52
N ALA A 192 -15.87 -5.87 1.51
CA ALA A 192 -15.02 -5.98 0.33
C ALA A 192 -15.00 -4.69 -0.51
N GLY A 193 -16.10 -3.95 -0.56
CA GLY A 193 -16.15 -2.60 -1.15
C GLY A 193 -15.21 -1.64 -0.42
N VAL A 194 -15.24 -1.62 0.91
CA VAL A 194 -14.35 -0.78 1.72
C VAL A 194 -12.87 -1.10 1.47
N VAL A 195 -12.50 -2.37 1.32
CA VAL A 195 -11.12 -2.77 0.98
C VAL A 195 -10.71 -2.23 -0.39
N VAL A 196 -11.58 -2.34 -1.40
CA VAL A 196 -11.32 -1.80 -2.74
C VAL A 196 -11.21 -0.28 -2.71
N ASP A 197 -12.07 0.42 -1.97
CA ASP A 197 -12.02 1.87 -1.85
C ASP A 197 -10.71 2.33 -1.20
N LEU A 198 -10.25 1.66 -0.14
CA LEU A 198 -8.97 1.95 0.50
C LEU A 198 -7.79 1.72 -0.44
N ALA A 199 -7.77 0.58 -1.14
CA ALA A 199 -6.74 0.29 -2.14
C ALA A 199 -6.77 1.31 -3.29
N GLY A 200 -7.97 1.71 -3.74
CA GLY A 200 -8.16 2.71 -4.79
C GLY A 200 -7.63 4.10 -4.40
N LEU A 201 -7.90 4.55 -3.17
CA LEU A 201 -7.35 5.80 -2.65
C LEU A 201 -5.81 5.79 -2.63
N GLU A 202 -5.21 4.66 -2.25
CA GLU A 202 -3.75 4.50 -2.23
C GLU A 202 -3.18 4.43 -3.66
N ILE A 203 -3.84 3.72 -4.58
CA ILE A 203 -3.50 3.70 -6.01
C ILE A 203 -3.54 5.10 -6.61
N ASP A 204 -4.59 5.88 -6.32
CA ASP A 204 -4.75 7.24 -6.84
C ASP A 204 -3.68 8.18 -6.27
N GLY A 205 -3.36 8.03 -4.98
CA GLY A 205 -2.29 8.79 -4.32
C GLY A 205 -0.93 8.56 -4.96
N ILE A 206 -0.53 7.29 -5.13
CA ILE A 206 0.76 6.94 -5.76
C ILE A 206 0.73 7.23 -7.28
N GLY A 207 -0.38 6.91 -7.93
CA GLY A 207 -0.59 7.02 -9.37
C GLY A 207 -0.67 8.46 -9.87
N GLY A 208 -1.06 9.40 -9.02
CA GLY A 208 -1.08 10.84 -9.31
C GLY A 208 0.29 11.44 -9.58
N LYS A 209 1.36 10.81 -9.10
CA LYS A 209 2.75 11.21 -9.35
C LYS A 209 3.21 10.80 -10.75
N ALA A 210 4.09 11.60 -11.36
CA ALA A 210 4.79 11.21 -12.58
C ALA A 210 5.71 10.00 -12.30
N GLU A 211 5.92 9.13 -13.30
CA GLU A 211 6.64 7.85 -13.10
C GLU A 211 8.09 8.04 -12.59
N ASP A 212 8.74 9.12 -13.01
CA ASP A 212 10.09 9.53 -12.58
C ASP A 212 10.14 10.15 -11.17
N GLN A 213 8.98 10.52 -10.62
CA GLN A 213 8.83 11.10 -9.29
C GLN A 213 8.41 10.07 -8.23
N ARG A 214 8.08 8.83 -8.64
CA ARG A 214 7.73 7.75 -7.70
C ARG A 214 8.99 7.11 -7.13
N SER A 215 8.99 6.85 -5.83
CA SER A 215 10.02 6.01 -5.22
C SER A 215 9.94 4.57 -5.75
N ASP A 216 11.01 3.79 -5.56
CA ASP A 216 10.99 2.39 -5.96
C ASP A 216 10.02 1.57 -5.11
N GLU A 217 9.89 1.92 -3.82
CA GLU A 217 8.89 1.35 -2.92
C GLU A 217 7.46 1.65 -3.39
N GLU A 218 7.19 2.88 -3.84
CA GLU A 218 5.89 3.29 -4.38
C GLU A 218 5.55 2.57 -5.68
N LYS A 219 6.52 2.40 -6.58
CA LYS A 219 6.32 1.63 -7.81
C LYS A 219 5.94 0.18 -7.49
N VAL A 220 6.64 -0.43 -6.53
CA VAL A 220 6.32 -1.80 -6.09
C VAL A 220 4.94 -1.85 -5.46
N ARG A 221 4.62 -0.94 -4.52
CA ARG A 221 3.33 -0.89 -3.83
C ARG A 221 2.17 -0.68 -4.81
N LEU A 222 2.32 0.20 -5.80
CA LEU A 222 1.33 0.42 -6.84
C LEU A 222 1.01 -0.87 -7.61
N VAL A 223 2.04 -1.62 -8.01
CA VAL A 223 1.85 -2.91 -8.70
C VAL A 223 1.17 -3.93 -7.78
N GLN A 224 1.51 -3.96 -6.49
CA GLN A 224 0.85 -4.84 -5.52
C GLN A 224 -0.64 -4.50 -5.39
N LEU A 225 -0.99 -3.21 -5.26
CA LEU A 225 -2.37 -2.76 -5.12
C LEU A 225 -3.20 -2.99 -6.38
N GLN A 226 -2.62 -2.78 -7.57
CA GLN A 226 -3.30 -3.08 -8.84
C GLN A 226 -3.61 -4.56 -9.00
N ASN A 227 -2.68 -5.44 -8.63
CA ASN A 227 -2.93 -6.87 -8.64
C ASN A 227 -3.90 -7.29 -7.52
N LEU A 228 -3.90 -6.60 -6.38
CA LEU A 228 -4.88 -6.81 -5.31
C LEU A 228 -6.28 -6.50 -5.82
N ASP A 229 -6.46 -5.37 -6.50
CA ASP A 229 -7.76 -4.95 -7.03
C ASP A 229 -8.32 -5.99 -8.01
N LEU A 230 -7.48 -6.53 -8.91
CA LEU A 230 -7.86 -7.61 -9.81
C LEU A 230 -8.44 -8.83 -9.06
N TRP A 231 -7.74 -9.30 -8.02
CA TRP A 231 -8.20 -10.44 -7.23
C TRP A 231 -9.41 -10.11 -6.36
N MET A 232 -9.51 -8.87 -5.86
CA MET A 232 -10.69 -8.39 -5.14
C MET A 232 -11.93 -8.34 -6.03
N GLN A 233 -11.81 -7.97 -7.31
CA GLN A 233 -12.93 -8.01 -8.25
C GLN A 233 -13.43 -9.45 -8.47
N ILE A 234 -12.52 -10.42 -8.63
CA ILE A 234 -12.86 -11.84 -8.75
C ILE A 234 -13.58 -12.33 -7.47
N ALA A 235 -13.03 -12.01 -6.31
CA ALA A 235 -13.64 -12.36 -5.02
C ALA A 235 -15.05 -11.77 -4.86
N ARG A 236 -15.23 -10.48 -5.19
CA ARG A 236 -16.54 -9.80 -5.12
C ARG A 236 -17.57 -10.42 -6.05
N SER A 237 -17.16 -10.83 -7.25
CA SER A 237 -18.06 -11.56 -8.16
C SER A 237 -18.51 -12.87 -7.54
N ALA A 238 -17.59 -13.64 -6.95
CA ALA A 238 -17.90 -14.91 -6.29
C ALA A 238 -18.79 -14.74 -5.05
N LEU A 239 -18.53 -13.73 -4.20
CA LEU A 239 -19.39 -13.36 -3.06
C LEU A 239 -20.83 -13.03 -3.52
N SER A 240 -20.96 -12.22 -4.58
CA SER A 240 -22.26 -11.86 -5.14
C SER A 240 -23.02 -13.07 -5.70
N ASP A 241 -22.32 -13.97 -6.40
CA ASP A 241 -22.89 -15.21 -6.91
C ASP A 241 -23.31 -16.16 -5.79
N ALA A 242 -22.46 -16.34 -4.77
CA ALA A 242 -22.76 -17.14 -3.59
C ALA A 242 -24.03 -16.64 -2.90
N ARG A 243 -24.13 -15.31 -2.68
CA ARG A 243 -25.33 -14.69 -2.11
C ARG A 243 -26.59 -15.03 -2.92
N ARG A 244 -26.56 -14.83 -4.24
CA ARG A 244 -27.72 -15.10 -5.10
C ARG A 244 -28.13 -16.58 -5.04
N MET A 245 -27.15 -17.49 -5.03
CA MET A 245 -27.41 -18.92 -4.91
C MET A 245 -27.99 -19.30 -3.54
N LEU A 246 -27.57 -18.64 -2.46
CA LEU A 246 -28.15 -18.80 -1.12
C LEU A 246 -29.59 -18.28 -1.05
N ASP A 247 -29.89 -17.14 -1.67
CA ASP A 247 -31.26 -16.61 -1.79
C ASP A 247 -32.19 -17.60 -2.54
N GLU A 248 -31.64 -18.31 -3.53
CA GLU A 248 -32.32 -19.37 -4.30
C GLU A 248 -32.34 -20.74 -3.57
N ALA A 249 -31.82 -20.83 -2.33
CA ALA A 249 -31.62 -22.06 -1.57
C ALA A 249 -30.80 -23.16 -2.30
N ARG A 250 -29.95 -22.76 -3.25
CA ARG A 250 -29.02 -23.63 -4.00
C ARG A 250 -27.73 -23.83 -3.23
N VAL A 251 -27.83 -24.46 -2.07
CA VAL A 251 -26.75 -24.55 -1.07
C VAL A 251 -25.46 -25.21 -1.62
N GLN A 252 -25.57 -26.22 -2.47
CA GLN A 252 -24.39 -26.87 -3.08
C GLN A 252 -23.61 -25.92 -4.00
N ASP A 253 -24.32 -25.24 -4.89
CA ASP A 253 -23.72 -24.27 -5.82
C ASP A 253 -23.16 -23.08 -5.06
N ALA A 254 -23.90 -22.59 -4.06
CA ALA A 254 -23.45 -21.53 -3.17
C ALA A 254 -22.14 -21.91 -2.47
N TYR A 255 -22.05 -23.12 -1.90
CA TYR A 255 -20.82 -23.60 -1.26
C TYR A 255 -19.61 -23.53 -2.20
N ALA A 256 -19.75 -24.00 -3.44
CA ALA A 256 -18.67 -23.89 -4.43
C ALA A 256 -18.24 -22.43 -4.65
N ARG A 257 -19.19 -21.50 -4.78
CA ARG A 257 -18.89 -20.06 -4.90
C ARG A 257 -18.25 -19.46 -3.65
N THR A 258 -18.57 -19.96 -2.46
CA THR A 258 -17.87 -19.51 -1.24
C THR A 258 -16.41 -19.94 -1.21
N GLU A 259 -16.05 -21.10 -1.79
CA GLU A 259 -14.65 -21.52 -1.95
C GLU A 259 -13.92 -20.60 -2.95
N ASP A 260 -14.54 -20.31 -4.10
CA ASP A 260 -14.00 -19.38 -5.11
C ASP A 260 -13.72 -17.98 -4.49
N ALA A 261 -14.65 -17.50 -3.66
CA ALA A 261 -14.51 -16.22 -2.96
C ALA A 261 -13.32 -16.25 -1.97
N VAL A 262 -13.17 -17.31 -1.17
CA VAL A 262 -12.01 -17.44 -0.26
C VAL A 262 -10.71 -17.46 -1.05
N GLU A 263 -10.66 -18.16 -2.17
CA GLU A 263 -9.46 -18.24 -3.01
C GLU A 263 -9.09 -16.87 -3.59
N GLY A 264 -10.06 -16.13 -4.14
CA GLY A 264 -9.84 -14.76 -4.62
C GLY A 264 -9.31 -13.83 -3.52
N LEU A 265 -9.89 -13.88 -2.32
CA LEU A 265 -9.44 -13.06 -1.18
C LEU A 265 -8.04 -13.45 -0.69
N LYS A 266 -7.70 -14.75 -0.67
CA LYS A 266 -6.35 -15.21 -0.35
C LYS A 266 -5.34 -14.64 -1.34
N ARG A 267 -5.63 -14.73 -2.64
CA ARG A 267 -4.75 -14.19 -3.69
C ARG A 267 -4.60 -12.68 -3.59
N ALA A 268 -5.67 -11.95 -3.29
CA ALA A 268 -5.61 -10.51 -3.00
C ALA A 268 -4.64 -10.21 -1.84
N LYS A 269 -4.69 -11.00 -0.75
CA LYS A 269 -3.76 -10.84 0.38
C LYS A 269 -2.32 -11.13 -0.02
N GLU A 270 -2.09 -12.17 -0.82
CA GLU A 270 -0.75 -12.58 -1.25
C GLU A 270 -0.02 -11.52 -2.08
N GLN A 271 -0.76 -10.54 -2.62
CA GLN A 271 -0.17 -9.38 -3.30
C GLN A 271 0.64 -8.50 -2.35
N LEU A 272 0.20 -8.40 -1.09
CA LEU A 272 0.74 -7.49 -0.09
C LEU A 272 1.82 -8.15 0.77
N LEU A 273 2.07 -9.44 0.58
CA LEU A 273 2.98 -10.23 1.40
C LEU A 273 4.34 -10.42 0.73
N ASP A 274 5.36 -10.62 1.57
CA ASP A 274 6.65 -11.07 1.08
C ASP A 274 6.56 -12.51 0.51
N PRO A 275 7.40 -12.86 -0.48
CA PRO A 275 7.37 -14.17 -1.13
C PRO A 275 7.46 -15.37 -0.18
N ILE A 276 8.16 -15.25 0.95
CA ILE A 276 8.32 -16.35 1.91
C ILE A 276 7.02 -16.55 2.69
N ALA A 277 6.36 -15.47 3.09
CA ALA A 277 5.04 -15.53 3.69
C ALA A 277 4.00 -16.16 2.73
N VAL A 278 4.01 -15.79 1.45
CA VAL A 278 3.14 -16.41 0.43
C VAL A 278 3.41 -17.93 0.32
N LEU A 279 4.67 -18.35 0.22
CA LEU A 279 5.02 -19.78 0.18
C LEU A 279 4.53 -20.55 1.40
N ARG A 280 4.62 -19.97 2.61
CA ARG A 280 4.11 -20.59 3.84
C ARG A 280 2.60 -20.80 3.78
N LEU A 281 1.85 -19.82 3.28
CA LEU A 281 0.40 -19.92 3.13
C LEU A 281 0.01 -21.01 2.11
N ILE A 282 0.65 -21.03 0.94
CA ILE A 282 0.41 -22.05 -0.09
C ILE A 282 0.76 -23.45 0.44
N ALA A 283 1.90 -23.60 1.13
CA ALA A 283 2.32 -24.87 1.71
C ALA A 283 1.34 -25.37 2.79
N GLY A 284 0.80 -24.46 3.60
CA GLY A 284 -0.24 -24.78 4.59
C GLY A 284 -1.50 -25.32 3.91
N ASP A 285 -1.99 -24.65 2.86
CA ASP A 285 -3.15 -25.10 2.09
C ASP A 285 -2.92 -26.46 1.40
N GLN A 286 -1.69 -26.70 0.89
CA GLN A 286 -1.32 -27.99 0.30
C GLN A 286 -1.25 -29.11 1.33
N LEU A 287 -0.75 -28.84 2.53
CA LEU A 287 -0.73 -29.81 3.62
C LEU A 287 -2.15 -30.20 4.03
N GLU A 288 -3.07 -29.22 4.13
CA GLU A 288 -4.47 -29.48 4.43
C GLU A 288 -5.13 -30.36 3.34
N ALA A 289 -4.91 -30.03 2.07
CA ALA A 289 -5.42 -30.83 0.95
C ALA A 289 -4.86 -32.27 0.94
N ALA A 290 -3.57 -32.44 1.27
CA ALA A 290 -2.94 -33.75 1.39
C ALA A 290 -3.55 -34.58 2.54
N GLN A 291 -3.80 -33.97 3.70
CA GLN A 291 -4.45 -34.62 4.84
C GLN A 291 -5.88 -35.07 4.49
N GLN A 292 -6.65 -34.20 3.84
CA GLN A 292 -8.02 -34.51 3.40
C GLN A 292 -8.05 -35.59 2.31
N THR A 293 -7.06 -35.61 1.42
CA THR A 293 -6.88 -36.67 0.42
C THR A 293 -6.61 -38.02 1.08
N ALA A 294 -5.69 -38.05 2.05
CA ALA A 294 -5.37 -39.27 2.80
C ALA A 294 -6.59 -39.78 3.58
N TYR A 295 -7.38 -38.87 4.16
CA TYR A 295 -8.63 -39.21 4.84
C TYR A 295 -9.65 -39.85 3.88
N LEU A 296 -9.85 -39.30 2.69
CA LEU A 296 -10.73 -39.89 1.68
C LEU A 296 -10.27 -41.28 1.23
N ASP A 297 -8.96 -41.46 1.02
CA ASP A 297 -8.41 -42.76 0.62
C ASP A 297 -8.61 -43.81 1.72
N ALA A 298 -8.34 -43.47 2.98
CA ALA A 298 -8.59 -44.35 4.12
C ALA A 298 -10.07 -44.77 4.20
N ALA A 299 -11.01 -43.84 4.03
CA ALA A 299 -12.44 -44.13 4.02
C ALA A 299 -12.90 -44.96 2.79
N ALA A 300 -12.17 -44.88 1.68
CA ALA A 300 -12.42 -45.70 0.50
C ALA A 300 -11.87 -47.13 0.67
N GLN A 301 -10.75 -47.29 1.39
CA GLN A 301 -10.17 -48.60 1.72
C GLN A 301 -11.01 -49.35 2.75
N ASP A 302 -11.53 -48.66 3.77
CA ASP A 302 -12.46 -49.21 4.76
C ASP A 302 -13.70 -49.83 4.09
N ARG A 303 -14.31 -49.11 3.14
CA ARG A 303 -15.46 -49.59 2.37
C ARG A 303 -15.20 -50.82 1.50
N LYS A 304 -13.93 -51.13 1.19
CA LYS A 304 -13.55 -52.31 0.38
C LYS A 304 -13.32 -53.56 1.24
N GLN A 305 -13.21 -53.45 2.57
CA GLN A 305 -13.11 -54.59 3.47
C GLN A 305 -14.48 -55.25 3.65
N ILE A 306 -14.88 -56.08 2.69
CA ILE A 306 -16.07 -56.92 2.78
C ILE A 306 -15.68 -58.23 3.49
N GLY A 307 -16.07 -58.39 4.77
CA GLY A 307 -16.01 -59.68 5.49
C GLY A 307 -15.25 -59.73 6.82
N GLY A 308 -14.75 -58.60 7.35
CA GLY A 308 -14.16 -58.50 8.69
C GLY A 308 -15.13 -57.99 9.76
N GLU A 309 -14.78 -58.11 11.05
CA GLU A 309 -15.54 -57.52 12.17
C GLU A 309 -15.87 -56.04 11.91
N PRO A 310 -17.04 -55.54 12.37
CA PRO A 310 -17.49 -54.18 12.09
C PRO A 310 -16.52 -53.18 12.70
N THR A 311 -15.60 -52.70 11.86
CA THR A 311 -14.75 -51.56 12.15
C THR A 311 -15.61 -50.30 12.03
N PRO A 312 -15.44 -49.29 12.89
CA PRO A 312 -16.24 -48.07 12.79
C PRO A 312 -16.02 -47.43 11.41
N HIS A 313 -17.09 -47.36 10.62
CA HIS A 313 -17.05 -46.74 9.30
C HIS A 313 -16.57 -45.30 9.39
N VAL A 314 -15.57 -44.97 8.59
CA VAL A 314 -15.09 -43.59 8.48
C VAL A 314 -16.15 -42.77 7.72
N GLU A 315 -16.92 -41.96 8.44
CA GLU A 315 -17.96 -41.10 7.86
C GLU A 315 -17.35 -39.94 7.07
N VAL A 316 -17.43 -40.00 5.75
CA VAL A 316 -16.93 -38.93 4.87
C VAL A 316 -17.95 -37.79 4.76
N PRO A 317 -17.57 -36.54 5.08
CA PRO A 317 -18.43 -35.38 4.86
C PRO A 317 -18.84 -35.25 3.39
N ALA A 318 -20.11 -34.96 3.14
CA ALA A 318 -20.68 -34.63 1.82
C ALA A 318 -19.89 -33.58 1.03
N TRP A 319 -19.35 -32.55 1.68
CA TRP A 319 -18.58 -31.49 1.01
C TRP A 319 -17.17 -31.94 0.58
N LEU A 320 -16.66 -33.02 1.17
CA LEU A 320 -15.33 -33.53 0.90
C LEU A 320 -15.37 -34.54 -0.26
N THR A 321 -15.06 -34.07 -1.46
CA THR A 321 -15.15 -34.85 -2.70
C THR A 321 -13.82 -34.81 -3.45
N VAL A 322 -13.65 -35.73 -4.41
CA VAL A 322 -12.47 -35.73 -5.29
C VAL A 322 -12.41 -34.43 -6.10
N GLU A 323 -13.55 -33.88 -6.49
CA GLU A 323 -13.63 -32.62 -7.22
C GLU A 323 -13.17 -31.43 -6.37
N THR A 324 -13.63 -31.32 -5.12
CA THR A 324 -13.23 -30.21 -4.24
C THR A 324 -11.74 -30.25 -3.91
N LEU A 325 -11.16 -31.44 -3.69
CA LEU A 325 -9.72 -31.60 -3.52
C LEU A 325 -8.93 -31.29 -4.80
N GLY A 326 -9.44 -31.72 -5.96
CA GLY A 326 -8.85 -31.43 -7.25
C GLY A 326 -8.81 -29.93 -7.54
N ASN A 327 -9.86 -29.19 -7.18
CA ASN A 327 -9.90 -27.73 -7.26
C ASN A 327 -8.83 -27.11 -6.36
N ARG A 328 -8.79 -27.46 -5.07
CA ARG A 328 -7.79 -26.92 -4.13
C ARG A 328 -6.35 -27.17 -4.56
N GLN A 329 -6.07 -28.34 -5.15
CA GLN A 329 -4.74 -28.64 -5.67
C GLN A 329 -4.39 -27.77 -6.89
N ARG A 330 -5.35 -27.54 -7.80
CA ARG A 330 -5.17 -26.63 -8.95
C ARG A 330 -4.95 -25.20 -8.48
N ASP A 331 -5.71 -24.74 -7.50
CA ASP A 331 -5.65 -23.39 -6.97
C ASP A 331 -4.29 -23.08 -6.35
N ALA A 332 -3.81 -23.97 -5.48
CA ALA A 332 -2.48 -23.83 -4.88
C ALA A 332 -1.35 -23.88 -5.91
N ARG A 333 -1.47 -24.74 -6.94
CA ARG A 333 -0.51 -24.76 -8.05
C ARG A 333 -0.53 -23.44 -8.82
N SER A 334 -1.70 -22.91 -9.13
CA SER A 334 -1.83 -21.64 -9.83
C SER A 334 -1.27 -20.47 -9.01
N ARG A 335 -1.48 -20.45 -7.69
CA ARG A 335 -0.86 -19.48 -6.77
C ARG A 335 0.67 -19.59 -6.75
N LEU A 336 1.20 -20.81 -6.77
CA LEU A 336 2.63 -21.03 -6.86
C LEU A 336 3.21 -20.53 -8.19
N ASP A 337 2.53 -20.80 -9.30
CA ASP A 337 2.94 -20.35 -10.63
C ASP A 337 2.92 -18.81 -10.72
N GLU A 338 1.93 -18.17 -10.12
CA GLU A 338 1.81 -16.71 -10.01
C GLU A 338 2.97 -16.12 -9.17
N LEU A 339 3.31 -16.75 -8.04
CA LEU A 339 4.46 -16.34 -7.23
C LEU A 339 5.77 -16.46 -8.01
N VAL A 340 5.97 -17.58 -8.72
CA VAL A 340 7.15 -17.80 -9.57
C VAL A 340 7.24 -16.72 -10.66
N ALA A 341 6.12 -16.34 -11.27
CA ALA A 341 6.08 -15.29 -12.28
C ALA A 341 6.53 -13.93 -11.71
N ARG A 342 6.07 -13.56 -10.51
CA ARG A 342 6.49 -12.32 -9.83
C ARG A 342 7.97 -12.30 -9.51
N LEU A 343 8.48 -13.40 -8.97
CA LEU A 343 9.90 -13.53 -8.63
C LEU A 343 10.79 -13.42 -9.87
N LYS A 344 10.37 -14.04 -10.98
CA LYS A 344 11.06 -13.89 -12.27
C LYS A 344 11.05 -12.44 -12.75
N ALA A 345 9.89 -11.79 -12.72
CA ALA A 345 9.76 -10.39 -13.12
C ALA A 345 10.66 -9.46 -12.26
N ALA A 346 10.73 -9.72 -10.95
CA ALA A 346 11.60 -8.96 -10.04
C ALA A 346 13.09 -9.14 -10.36
N VAL A 347 13.52 -10.38 -10.64
CA VAL A 347 14.92 -10.67 -11.05
C VAL A 347 15.25 -10.01 -12.39
N GLU A 348 14.34 -10.08 -13.37
CA GLU A 348 14.53 -9.46 -14.69
C GLU A 348 14.56 -7.93 -14.62
N ALA A 349 13.76 -7.33 -13.74
CA ALA A 349 13.79 -5.88 -13.48
C ALA A 349 15.12 -5.47 -12.82
N GLY A 350 15.57 -6.23 -11.81
CA GLY A 350 16.85 -5.98 -11.14
C GLY A 350 18.08 -6.21 -12.02
N ALA A 351 17.98 -7.03 -13.07
CA ALA A 351 19.06 -7.21 -14.06
C ALA A 351 19.15 -6.08 -15.11
N LYS A 352 18.13 -5.21 -15.19
CA LYS A 352 18.05 -4.08 -16.13
C LYS A 352 18.34 -2.72 -15.48
N ALA A 353 18.40 -2.66 -14.14
CA ALA A 353 18.75 -1.48 -13.34
C ALA A 353 20.28 -1.36 -13.18
#